data_AF-A0A951L6M3-F1
#
_entry.id   AF-A0A951L6M3-F1
#
_cell.length_a   1.000
_cell.length_b   1.000
_cell.length_c   1.000
_cell.angle_alpha   90.00
_cell.angle_beta   90.00
_cell.angle_gamma   90.00
#
_symmetry.space_group_name_H-M   'P 1'
#
loop_
_entity.id
_entity.type
_entity.pdbx_description
1 polymer ?
#
loop_
_entity_poly.entity_id
_entity_poly.type
_entity_poly.pdbx_seq_one_letter_code
_entity_poly.pdbx_strand_id
1 'polypeptide(L)'
;MTEKAARRARRILSATWTLALLMALPLLLGLGAPPANAANSPAIRLLTTIPIKGTAANPKNQMFSFDISFVDPANGLYYLADRSNAALDVIDTTGAFTGTPDSLYGQIGGGAFGFQGDTGSSGTSGPNGVASAFPCIFAGDGNSRVISINASVSFVQPVSAVSTGGKFRADELAYDPADGLLLVTNNAETVPFSTLLTVNKSTCALSNPIKITFNAANGVNATNGAEQSVWDPGTQRFYISIPEIGGPGGGGPNGGVARITTAGAIETVYPINYCQPAGLTLGPNGDLLVGCNTVFDTSGNACSAVAPAPASNAKPATCTGTANPLAAVCNPVRGCTGNALVAIPGAGGGDEVWFNRGDGNYYVTAGNNPLGPSVGVVGSNTSAQVNKLIQLIPTLPPVPAVTGVHNSGTVHSIAASATNNHIYIPLPANTAYPNCSQGCIAVYGAQ
;
A
#
# COMPACT_ATOMS: atom_id res chain seq x y z
N MET A 1 92.86 -30.66 -2.16
CA MET A 1 93.45 -29.33 -2.45
C MET A 1 92.40 -28.29 -2.09
N THR A 2 92.38 -27.87 -0.82
CA THR A 2 92.71 -26.51 -0.32
C THR A 2 91.63 -25.47 -0.65
N GLU A 3 90.67 -25.15 0.24
CA GLU A 3 90.69 -24.28 1.45
C GLU A 3 90.25 -22.80 1.19
N LYS A 4 89.47 -22.26 2.16
CA LYS A 4 89.06 -20.86 2.47
C LYS A 4 87.58 -20.51 2.16
N ALA A 5 86.67 -20.48 3.15
CA ALA A 5 86.46 -19.50 4.26
C ALA A 5 85.80 -18.18 3.80
N ALA A 6 84.83 -17.53 4.45
CA ALA A 6 83.99 -17.78 5.62
C ALA A 6 82.94 -16.62 5.78
N ARG A 7 81.77 -16.93 6.40
CA ARG A 7 80.85 -16.05 7.21
C ARG A 7 80.13 -14.90 6.47
N ARG A 8 78.86 -14.54 6.72
CA ARG A 8 78.02 -14.40 7.95
C ARG A 8 76.57 -14.22 7.45
N ALA A 9 75.53 -15.00 7.80
CA ALA A 9 74.77 -15.12 9.06
C ALA A 9 73.31 -14.62 8.93
N ARG A 10 72.34 -15.52 9.13
CA ARG A 10 71.05 -15.40 9.88
C ARG A 10 70.19 -16.63 9.52
N ARG A 11 70.15 -17.64 10.41
CA ARG A 11 69.11 -17.95 11.41
C ARG A 11 67.86 -18.68 10.85
N ILE A 12 67.80 -19.96 11.25
CA ILE A 12 66.64 -20.72 11.75
C ILE A 12 65.81 -21.53 10.72
N LEU A 13 65.93 -22.86 10.86
CA LEU A 13 65.10 -23.97 10.36
C LEU A 13 63.65 -23.79 10.85
N SER A 14 62.57 -24.21 10.21
CA SER A 14 62.13 -25.54 9.74
C SER A 14 60.69 -25.29 9.24
N ALA A 15 60.13 -25.89 8.21
CA ALA A 15 59.61 -27.25 8.25
C ALA A 15 58.83 -27.49 6.94
N THR A 16 58.97 -28.71 6.42
CA THR A 16 57.96 -29.55 5.77
C THR A 16 57.02 -28.92 4.74
N TRP A 17 57.18 -29.43 3.52
CA TRP A 17 56.27 -29.33 2.40
C TRP A 17 54.90 -29.89 2.75
N THR A 18 53.86 -29.07 2.63
CA THR A 18 52.48 -29.52 2.44
C THR A 18 51.88 -28.74 1.27
N LEU A 19 51.47 -29.50 0.25
CA LEU A 19 50.68 -29.08 -0.90
C LEU A 19 49.52 -28.17 -0.46
N ALA A 20 49.50 -26.94 -0.95
CA ALA A 20 48.28 -26.15 -1.03
C ALA A 20 47.65 -26.41 -2.40
N LEU A 21 46.61 -27.25 -2.44
CA LEU A 21 45.66 -27.32 -3.55
C LEU A 21 44.98 -25.94 -3.66
N LEU A 22 45.39 -25.13 -4.64
CA LEU A 22 44.53 -24.08 -5.18
C LEU A 22 43.47 -24.76 -6.06
N MET A 23 42.37 -25.18 -5.46
CA MET A 23 41.14 -25.43 -6.22
C MET A 23 40.52 -24.08 -6.56
N ALA A 24 40.69 -23.67 -7.82
CA ALA A 24 39.81 -22.70 -8.45
C ALA A 24 38.40 -23.30 -8.48
N LEU A 25 37.55 -22.90 -7.53
CA LEU A 25 36.11 -23.11 -7.67
C LEU A 25 35.61 -22.14 -8.75
N PRO A 26 34.96 -22.62 -9.82
CA PRO A 26 34.17 -21.73 -10.66
C PRO A 26 32.99 -21.24 -9.81
N LEU A 27 32.93 -19.92 -9.64
CA LEU A 27 31.75 -19.22 -9.14
C LEU A 27 30.62 -19.51 -10.13
N LEU A 28 29.83 -20.57 -9.88
CA LEU A 28 28.55 -20.77 -10.56
C LEU A 28 27.64 -19.63 -10.10
N LEU A 29 27.64 -18.55 -10.87
CA LEU A 29 26.50 -17.65 -10.99
C LEU A 29 25.29 -18.55 -11.26
N GLY A 30 24.43 -18.72 -10.25
CA GLY A 30 23.09 -19.24 -10.43
C GLY A 30 22.32 -18.25 -11.28
N LEU A 31 22.51 -18.34 -12.60
CA LEU A 31 21.52 -17.92 -13.58
C LEU A 31 20.30 -18.79 -13.31
N GLY A 32 19.40 -18.29 -12.47
CA GLY A 32 18.07 -18.86 -12.34
C GLY A 32 17.52 -18.99 -13.75
N ALA A 33 17.16 -20.22 -14.13
CA ALA A 33 16.43 -20.45 -15.36
C ALA A 33 15.22 -19.50 -15.38
N PRO A 34 14.92 -18.82 -16.50
CA PRO A 34 13.69 -18.06 -16.60
C PRO A 34 12.53 -18.99 -16.27
N PRO A 35 11.51 -18.54 -15.51
CA PRO A 35 10.36 -19.38 -15.23
C PRO A 35 9.78 -19.88 -16.56
N ALA A 36 9.56 -21.19 -16.63
CA ALA A 36 8.97 -21.85 -17.76
C ALA A 36 7.63 -21.19 -18.15
N ASN A 37 7.47 -20.90 -19.44
CA ASN A 37 6.23 -20.55 -20.13
C ASN A 37 5.19 -19.73 -19.34
N ALA A 38 5.35 -18.40 -19.34
CA ALA A 38 4.36 -17.41 -18.91
C ALA A 38 3.11 -17.28 -19.83
N ALA A 39 2.73 -18.36 -20.52
CA ALA A 39 1.51 -18.38 -21.34
C ALA A 39 0.25 -18.69 -20.50
N ASN A 40 0.38 -19.17 -19.27
CA ASN A 40 -0.73 -19.53 -18.39
C ASN A 40 -0.35 -19.36 -16.90
N SER A 41 -0.16 -18.13 -16.42
CA SER A 41 -0.25 -17.93 -14.96
C SER A 41 -1.65 -18.36 -14.53
N PRO A 42 -1.81 -19.25 -13.52
CA PRO A 42 -3.14 -19.68 -13.09
C PRO A 42 -3.95 -18.45 -12.72
N ALA A 43 -5.18 -18.40 -13.21
CA ALA A 43 -6.03 -17.26 -12.99
C ALA A 43 -6.39 -17.17 -11.50
N ILE A 44 -6.31 -15.98 -10.94
CA ILE A 44 -6.58 -15.73 -9.52
C ILE A 44 -8.07 -15.95 -9.23
N ARG A 45 -8.40 -16.69 -8.18
CA ARG A 45 -9.78 -17.02 -7.77
C ARG A 45 -9.96 -16.85 -6.27
N LEU A 46 -11.20 -16.70 -5.82
CA LEU A 46 -11.54 -16.71 -4.40
C LEU A 46 -11.17 -18.07 -3.82
N LEU A 47 -10.33 -18.07 -2.79
CA LEU A 47 -9.92 -19.26 -2.04
C LEU A 47 -10.81 -19.44 -0.81
N THR A 48 -10.96 -18.38 -0.03
CA THR A 48 -11.70 -18.40 1.23
C THR A 48 -12.13 -16.98 1.63
N THR A 49 -12.88 -16.88 2.72
CA THR A 49 -13.32 -15.65 3.34
C THR A 49 -13.08 -15.75 4.83
N ILE A 50 -12.47 -14.73 5.42
CA ILE A 50 -12.17 -14.67 6.85
C ILE A 50 -13.15 -13.70 7.51
N PRO A 51 -14.15 -14.17 8.28
CA PRO A 51 -15.09 -13.28 8.95
C PRO A 51 -14.35 -12.41 9.98
N ILE A 52 -14.63 -11.11 9.95
CA ILE A 52 -14.17 -10.19 10.99
C ILE A 52 -15.20 -10.16 12.11
N LYS A 53 -14.71 -10.11 13.36
CA LYS A 53 -15.55 -10.07 14.56
C LYS A 53 -15.70 -8.64 15.05
N GLY A 54 -16.85 -8.34 15.63
CA GLY A 54 -17.16 -7.04 16.21
C GLY A 54 -16.39 -6.82 17.51
N THR A 55 -15.99 -5.59 17.74
CA THR A 55 -15.41 -5.16 19.03
C THR A 55 -16.48 -4.56 19.95
N ALA A 56 -16.08 -4.12 21.15
CA ALA A 56 -16.97 -3.35 22.02
C ALA A 56 -17.44 -2.02 21.38
N ALA A 57 -16.69 -1.45 20.44
CA ALA A 57 -17.10 -0.27 19.67
C ALA A 57 -18.16 -0.62 18.60
N ASN A 58 -18.26 -1.89 18.21
CA ASN A 58 -19.16 -2.39 17.19
C ASN A 58 -20.04 -3.55 17.69
N PRO A 59 -20.97 -3.30 18.62
CA PRO A 59 -21.76 -4.38 19.24
C PRO A 59 -22.70 -5.07 18.24
N LYS A 60 -22.99 -4.44 17.10
CA LYS A 60 -23.79 -5.04 16.02
C LYS A 60 -22.99 -5.99 15.13
N ASN A 61 -21.66 -6.01 15.29
CA ASN A 61 -20.73 -6.84 14.54
C ASN A 61 -20.96 -6.69 13.03
N GLN A 62 -20.86 -5.46 12.54
CA GLN A 62 -20.93 -5.15 11.10
C GLN A 62 -19.74 -4.28 10.73
N MET A 63 -18.81 -4.83 9.96
CA MET A 63 -17.74 -4.07 9.32
C MET A 63 -18.27 -3.46 8.02
N PHE A 64 -18.31 -2.14 7.93
CA PHE A 64 -18.82 -1.40 6.76
C PHE A 64 -17.97 -0.17 6.43
N SER A 65 -17.09 0.25 7.33
CA SER A 65 -16.22 1.41 7.21
C SER A 65 -14.81 0.98 7.59
N PHE A 66 -13.91 1.00 6.61
CA PHE A 66 -12.49 0.70 6.72
C PHE A 66 -11.76 1.51 5.66
N ASP A 67 -10.43 1.46 5.62
CA ASP A 67 -9.66 2.27 4.67
C ASP A 67 -8.45 1.53 4.09
N ILE A 68 -7.30 1.53 4.75
CA ILE A 68 -6.05 0.99 4.21
C ILE A 68 -5.69 -0.34 4.87
N SER A 69 -5.07 -1.21 4.07
CA SER A 69 -4.57 -2.49 4.53
C SER A 69 -3.07 -2.63 4.30
N PHE A 70 -2.42 -3.52 5.04
CA PHE A 70 -0.98 -3.74 4.88
C PHE A 70 -0.60 -5.15 5.29
N VAL A 71 0.23 -5.83 4.49
CA VAL A 71 0.90 -7.07 4.91
C VAL A 71 2.33 -6.75 5.30
N ASP A 72 2.70 -7.04 6.55
CA ASP A 72 4.10 -7.00 6.96
C ASP A 72 4.81 -8.29 6.49
N PRO A 73 5.77 -8.19 5.55
CA PRO A 73 6.41 -9.36 4.99
C PRO A 73 7.37 -10.07 5.95
N ALA A 74 7.76 -9.44 7.06
CA ALA A 74 8.71 -10.01 8.02
C ALA A 74 8.02 -10.97 9.00
N ASN A 75 6.81 -10.63 9.45
CA ASN A 75 6.03 -11.48 10.36
C ASN A 75 4.88 -12.22 9.67
N GLY A 76 4.47 -11.82 8.45
CA GLY A 76 3.34 -12.45 7.75
C GLY A 76 1.98 -12.11 8.35
N LEU A 77 1.86 -10.99 9.08
CA LEU A 77 0.58 -10.47 9.55
C LEU A 77 0.06 -9.42 8.57
N TYR A 78 -1.22 -9.56 8.23
CA TYR A 78 -2.02 -8.57 7.53
C TYR A 78 -2.74 -7.70 8.56
N TYR A 79 -2.83 -6.40 8.28
CA TYR A 79 -3.53 -5.40 9.09
C TYR A 79 -4.55 -4.66 8.23
N LEU A 80 -5.75 -4.41 8.76
CA LEU A 80 -6.75 -3.52 8.16
C LEU A 80 -7.12 -2.42 9.14
N ALA A 81 -7.10 -1.17 8.71
CA ALA A 81 -7.69 -0.07 9.47
C ALA A 81 -9.22 -0.12 9.41
N ASP A 82 -9.84 -0.73 10.42
CA ASP A 82 -11.30 -0.90 10.53
C ASP A 82 -11.90 0.18 11.47
N ARG A 83 -12.54 1.17 10.84
CA ARG A 83 -13.25 2.25 11.53
C ARG A 83 -14.50 1.74 12.22
N SER A 84 -15.24 0.80 11.62
CA SER A 84 -16.42 0.19 12.23
C SER A 84 -16.06 -0.45 13.57
N ASN A 85 -14.92 -1.13 13.67
CA ASN A 85 -14.43 -1.77 14.89
C ASN A 85 -13.56 -0.88 15.79
N ALA A 86 -13.22 0.35 15.37
CA ALA A 86 -12.27 1.23 16.04
C ALA A 86 -10.96 0.48 16.40
N ALA A 87 -10.44 -0.30 15.45
CA ALA A 87 -9.32 -1.21 15.65
C ALA A 87 -8.57 -1.49 14.34
N LEU A 88 -7.36 -2.03 14.46
CA LEU A 88 -6.74 -2.76 13.36
C LEU A 88 -7.17 -4.23 13.42
N ASP A 89 -7.78 -4.77 12.37
CA ASP A 89 -7.97 -6.22 12.26
C ASP A 89 -6.67 -6.90 11.85
N VAL A 90 -6.35 -8.05 12.45
CA VAL A 90 -5.08 -8.75 12.22
C VAL A 90 -5.34 -10.17 11.72
N ILE A 91 -4.88 -10.45 10.50
CA ILE A 91 -4.95 -11.78 9.88
C ILE A 91 -3.56 -12.41 9.87
N ASP A 92 -3.45 -13.66 10.32
CA ASP A 92 -2.26 -14.48 10.13
C ASP A 92 -2.28 -15.10 8.73
N THR A 93 -1.42 -14.60 7.85
CA THR A 93 -1.32 -15.08 6.46
C THR A 93 -0.57 -16.41 6.36
N THR A 94 0.18 -16.80 7.40
CA THR A 94 1.14 -17.91 7.35
C THR A 94 0.72 -19.11 8.19
N GLY A 95 -0.14 -18.90 9.18
CA GLY A 95 -0.48 -19.87 10.21
C GLY A 95 0.55 -19.96 11.35
N ALA A 96 1.58 -19.11 11.36
CA ALA A 96 2.61 -19.12 12.39
C ALA A 96 2.11 -18.71 13.78
N PHE A 97 1.01 -17.97 13.86
CA PHE A 97 0.44 -17.43 15.11
C PHE A 97 -0.81 -18.20 15.54
N THR A 98 -1.66 -18.61 14.59
CA THR A 98 -2.93 -19.27 14.87
C THR A 98 -2.87 -20.78 14.65
N GLY A 99 -1.81 -21.30 14.02
CA GLY A 99 -1.67 -22.68 13.57
C GLY A 99 -2.38 -22.99 12.25
N THR A 100 -3.05 -22.01 11.63
CA THR A 100 -3.75 -22.17 10.34
C THR A 100 -3.58 -20.92 9.48
N PRO A 101 -3.07 -21.01 8.24
CA PRO A 101 -3.00 -19.85 7.34
C PRO A 101 -4.37 -19.23 7.08
N ASP A 102 -4.37 -17.95 6.70
CA ASP A 102 -5.57 -17.20 6.34
C ASP A 102 -6.63 -17.23 7.45
N SER A 103 -6.23 -16.87 8.67
CA SER A 103 -7.12 -16.87 9.82
C SER A 103 -6.98 -15.60 10.67
N LEU A 104 -8.08 -15.21 11.31
CA LEU A 104 -8.11 -14.06 12.20
C LEU A 104 -7.23 -14.33 13.43
N TYR A 105 -6.12 -13.59 13.55
CA TYR A 105 -5.24 -13.64 14.70
C TYR A 105 -5.81 -12.83 15.87
N GLY A 106 -6.33 -11.64 15.59
CA GLY A 106 -6.91 -10.77 16.61
C GLY A 106 -7.22 -9.37 16.09
N GLN A 107 -7.44 -8.44 17.02
CA GLN A 107 -7.71 -7.04 16.72
C GLN A 107 -6.93 -6.15 17.70
N ILE A 108 -6.30 -5.10 17.17
CA ILE A 108 -5.52 -4.12 17.95
C ILE A 108 -6.38 -2.87 18.13
N GLY A 109 -6.90 -2.66 19.35
CA GLY A 109 -7.80 -1.54 19.62
C GLY A 109 -8.27 -1.52 21.07
N GLY A 110 -9.41 -0.87 21.30
CA GLY A 110 -9.98 -0.67 22.64
C GLY A 110 -9.42 0.58 23.34
N GLY A 111 -9.79 0.75 24.62
CA GLY A 111 -9.59 2.02 25.35
C GLY A 111 -8.14 2.51 25.45
N ALA A 112 -7.16 1.61 25.40
CA ALA A 112 -5.74 1.98 25.42
C ALA A 112 -5.30 2.72 24.14
N PHE A 113 -5.91 2.40 23.00
CA PHE A 113 -5.65 3.06 21.72
C PHE A 113 -6.61 4.24 21.53
N GLY A 114 -7.89 4.01 21.86
CA GLY A 114 -8.94 5.00 21.80
C GLY A 114 -9.18 5.55 20.41
N PHE A 115 -9.06 4.73 19.36
CA PHE A 115 -9.36 5.11 17.97
C PHE A 115 -10.74 5.78 17.86
N GLN A 116 -10.89 6.74 16.95
CA GLN A 116 -12.13 7.51 16.82
C GLN A 116 -13.34 6.64 16.45
N GLY A 117 -13.10 5.51 15.79
CA GLY A 117 -14.15 4.69 15.21
C GLY A 117 -14.82 5.40 14.02
N ASP A 118 -15.96 4.87 13.59
CA ASP A 118 -16.79 5.52 12.59
C ASP A 118 -17.60 6.68 13.20
N THR A 119 -17.38 7.88 12.68
CA THR A 119 -18.10 9.10 13.07
C THR A 119 -19.20 9.46 12.07
N GLY A 120 -19.40 8.65 11.03
CA GLY A 120 -20.27 8.94 9.89
C GLY A 120 -19.64 9.86 8.84
N SER A 121 -18.37 10.24 9.01
CA SER A 121 -17.60 11.04 8.04
C SER A 121 -16.16 10.54 7.98
N SER A 122 -15.68 10.18 6.79
CA SER A 122 -14.33 9.65 6.57
C SER A 122 -13.27 10.58 7.16
N GLY A 123 -13.37 11.89 6.93
CA GLY A 123 -12.41 12.89 7.41
C GLY A 123 -12.26 12.97 8.93
N THR A 124 -13.19 12.41 9.73
CA THR A 124 -13.11 12.42 11.20
C THR A 124 -13.15 11.02 11.83
N SER A 125 -13.32 9.99 11.01
CA SER A 125 -13.33 8.58 11.42
C SER A 125 -11.91 8.02 11.48
N GLY A 126 -11.71 6.94 12.21
CA GLY A 126 -10.43 6.22 12.21
C GLY A 126 -10.48 4.87 12.96
N PRO A 127 -9.47 4.00 12.81
CA PRO A 127 -8.23 4.22 12.07
C PRO A 127 -8.42 4.32 10.54
N ASN A 128 -7.42 4.87 9.83
CA ASN A 128 -7.47 5.05 8.37
C ASN A 128 -6.24 4.40 7.69
N GLY A 129 -5.04 4.88 7.97
CA GLY A 129 -3.82 4.26 7.43
C GLY A 129 -3.24 3.21 8.33
N VAL A 130 -2.56 2.24 7.72
CA VAL A 130 -1.67 1.31 8.40
C VAL A 130 -0.40 1.09 7.59
N ALA A 131 0.74 1.09 8.26
CA ALA A 131 2.03 0.68 7.70
C ALA A 131 2.80 -0.08 8.77
N SER A 132 3.59 -1.09 8.37
CA SER A 132 4.34 -1.91 9.31
C SER A 132 5.70 -2.29 8.76
N ALA A 133 6.69 -2.32 9.64
CA ALA A 133 7.91 -3.10 9.46
C ALA A 133 8.35 -3.60 10.83
N PHE A 134 8.22 -4.92 11.02
CA PHE A 134 8.41 -5.56 12.31
C PHE A 134 9.71 -5.10 13.01
N PRO A 135 9.64 -4.68 14.28
CA PRO A 135 8.50 -4.84 15.20
C PRO A 135 7.51 -3.67 15.23
N CYS A 136 7.67 -2.65 14.38
CA CYS A 136 6.87 -1.43 14.48
C CYS A 136 5.64 -1.47 13.57
N ILE A 137 4.47 -1.20 14.17
CA ILE A 137 3.19 -1.01 13.46
C ILE A 137 2.74 0.43 13.71
N PHE A 138 2.26 1.11 12.67
CA PHE A 138 1.76 2.48 12.74
C PHE A 138 0.32 2.54 12.23
N ALA A 139 -0.51 3.35 12.89
CA ALA A 139 -1.90 3.55 12.51
C ALA A 139 -2.28 5.04 12.55
N GLY A 140 -2.84 5.55 11.46
CA GLY A 140 -3.43 6.89 11.40
C GLY A 140 -4.86 6.89 11.94
N ASP A 141 -5.30 7.97 12.60
CA ASP A 141 -6.63 8.07 13.21
C ASP A 141 -7.34 9.40 12.91
N GLY A 142 -8.66 9.43 13.11
CA GLY A 142 -9.57 10.47 12.65
C GLY A 142 -9.41 11.86 13.26
N ASN A 143 -8.67 11.98 14.36
CA ASN A 143 -8.41 13.23 15.07
C ASN A 143 -6.97 13.74 14.85
N SER A 144 -6.39 13.48 13.67
CA SER A 144 -5.08 13.98 13.26
C SER A 144 -3.93 13.49 14.15
N ARG A 145 -3.90 12.19 14.43
CA ARG A 145 -2.83 11.54 15.19
C ARG A 145 -2.39 10.23 14.56
N VAL A 146 -1.16 9.84 14.87
CA VAL A 146 -0.62 8.52 14.57
C VAL A 146 -0.28 7.79 15.85
N ILE A 147 -0.73 6.54 15.93
CA ILE A 147 -0.42 5.62 17.00
C ILE A 147 0.67 4.67 16.51
N SER A 148 1.63 4.39 17.39
CA SER A 148 2.70 3.40 17.16
C SER A 148 2.60 2.26 18.15
N ILE A 149 2.92 1.05 17.69
CA ILE A 149 2.91 -0.19 18.47
C ILE A 149 4.26 -0.88 18.25
N ASN A 150 4.75 -1.53 19.30
CA ASN A 150 5.88 -2.45 19.21
C ASN A 150 5.36 -3.89 19.42
N ALA A 151 5.20 -4.62 18.32
CA ALA A 151 4.63 -5.96 18.29
C ALA A 151 5.47 -7.01 19.04
N SER A 152 6.75 -6.73 19.32
CA SER A 152 7.59 -7.60 20.17
C SER A 152 7.36 -7.38 21.66
N VAL A 153 6.68 -6.30 22.05
CA VAL A 153 6.41 -5.94 23.45
C VAL A 153 4.94 -6.17 23.79
N SER A 154 4.03 -5.63 22.98
CA SER A 154 2.59 -5.70 23.24
C SER A 154 1.77 -5.41 21.99
N PHE A 155 0.68 -6.16 21.82
CA PHE A 155 -0.39 -5.86 20.85
C PHE A 155 -1.55 -5.07 21.47
N VAL A 156 -1.54 -4.81 22.78
CA VAL A 156 -2.68 -4.24 23.51
C VAL A 156 -2.37 -2.89 24.16
N GLN A 157 -1.15 -2.39 24.00
CA GLN A 157 -0.72 -1.09 24.50
C GLN A 157 0.03 -0.32 23.40
N PRO A 158 -0.31 0.96 23.15
CA PRO A 158 0.48 1.78 22.26
C PRO A 158 1.83 2.15 22.89
N VAL A 159 2.84 2.36 22.05
CA VAL A 159 4.12 2.95 22.45
C VAL A 159 4.00 4.47 22.54
N SER A 160 3.42 5.08 21.50
CA SER A 160 3.20 6.52 21.46
C SER A 160 1.99 6.85 20.58
N ALA A 161 1.35 7.98 20.87
CA ALA A 161 0.34 8.61 20.05
C ALA A 161 0.74 10.07 19.84
N VAL A 162 1.04 10.46 18.60
CA VAL A 162 1.57 11.79 18.26
C VAL A 162 0.60 12.50 17.33
N SER A 163 0.26 13.75 17.63
CA SER A 163 -0.53 14.58 16.72
C SER A 163 0.31 15.01 15.51
N THR A 164 -0.30 14.99 14.33
CA THR A 164 0.31 15.53 13.10
C THR A 164 0.07 17.02 12.93
N GLY A 165 -0.71 17.66 13.82
CA GLY A 165 -0.97 19.10 13.83
C GLY A 165 -2.13 19.55 12.93
N GLY A 166 -3.04 18.64 12.56
CA GLY A 166 -4.30 18.95 11.87
C GLY A 166 -5.52 18.77 12.77
N LYS A 167 -6.69 18.73 12.14
CA LYS A 167 -8.02 18.52 12.73
C LYS A 167 -8.69 17.24 12.23
N PHE A 168 -8.36 16.82 11.01
CA PHE A 168 -8.96 15.68 10.30
C PHE A 168 -8.00 14.49 10.27
N ARG A 169 -8.48 13.37 9.73
CA ARG A 169 -7.78 12.08 9.71
C ARG A 169 -6.30 12.20 9.34
N ALA A 170 -5.47 11.54 10.13
CA ALA A 170 -4.22 11.01 9.59
C ALA A 170 -4.61 9.78 8.77
N ASP A 171 -4.46 9.94 7.47
CA ASP A 171 -4.93 9.01 6.47
C ASP A 171 -3.85 7.97 6.20
N GLU A 172 -3.09 8.08 5.11
CA GLU A 172 -2.14 7.04 4.70
C GLU A 172 -0.70 7.28 5.19
N LEU A 173 0.09 6.20 5.19
CA LEU A 173 1.40 6.14 5.84
C LEU A 173 2.44 5.47 4.94
N ALA A 174 3.68 5.96 4.95
CA ALA A 174 4.84 5.27 4.39
C ALA A 174 6.00 5.27 5.37
N TYR A 175 6.68 4.13 5.51
CA TYR A 175 7.78 3.96 6.45
C TYR A 175 9.08 3.64 5.74
N ASP A 176 10.13 4.39 6.07
CA ASP A 176 11.52 4.03 5.80
C ASP A 176 12.12 3.33 7.05
N PRO A 177 12.28 2.00 7.02
CA PRO A 177 12.88 1.27 8.12
C PRO A 177 14.40 1.49 8.25
N ALA A 178 15.08 1.97 7.20
CA ALA A 178 16.53 2.17 7.21
C ALA A 178 16.90 3.38 8.08
N ASP A 179 16.32 4.54 7.80
CA ASP A 179 16.59 5.77 8.56
C ASP A 179 15.62 5.98 9.73
N GLY A 180 14.54 5.19 9.80
CA GLY A 180 13.52 5.32 10.84
C GLY A 180 12.69 6.59 10.62
N LEU A 181 12.14 6.75 9.42
CA LEU A 181 11.32 7.89 9.05
C LEU A 181 9.91 7.44 8.65
N LEU A 182 8.90 8.04 9.24
CA LEU A 182 7.49 7.77 8.92
C LEU A 182 6.88 9.02 8.29
N LEU A 183 6.42 8.92 7.05
CA LEU A 183 5.61 9.94 6.40
C LEU A 183 4.14 9.64 6.65
N VAL A 184 3.42 10.64 7.15
CA VAL A 184 1.99 10.55 7.49
C VAL A 184 1.23 11.59 6.71
N THR A 185 0.14 11.23 6.04
CA THR A 185 -0.62 12.18 5.23
C THR A 185 -1.95 12.55 5.87
N ASN A 186 -2.30 13.83 5.88
CA ASN A 186 -3.61 14.35 6.29
C ASN A 186 -4.32 14.91 5.05
N ASN A 187 -5.02 14.03 4.34
CA ASN A 187 -5.60 14.33 3.02
C ASN A 187 -6.82 15.25 3.10
N ALA A 188 -7.64 15.11 4.15
CA ALA A 188 -8.90 15.83 4.34
C ALA A 188 -8.71 17.27 4.85
N GLU A 189 -7.47 17.72 5.03
CA GLU A 189 -7.16 19.08 5.44
C GLU A 189 -7.31 20.07 4.29
N THR A 190 -7.54 21.34 4.63
CA THR A 190 -7.53 22.44 3.66
C THR A 190 -6.57 23.51 4.18
N VAL A 191 -5.31 23.56 3.74
CA VAL A 191 -4.64 22.79 2.67
C VAL A 191 -4.15 21.41 3.15
N PRO A 192 -4.16 20.35 2.29
CA PRO A 192 -3.58 19.05 2.61
C PRO A 192 -2.09 19.13 2.97
N PHE A 193 -1.63 18.23 3.82
CA PHE A 193 -0.22 18.16 4.21
C PHE A 193 0.18 16.75 4.62
N SER A 194 1.49 16.49 4.62
CA SER A 194 2.07 15.35 5.32
C SER A 194 2.93 15.81 6.51
N THR A 195 3.15 14.91 7.46
CA THR A 195 4.06 15.10 8.59
C THR A 195 5.10 13.98 8.56
N LEU A 196 6.38 14.37 8.47
CA LEU A 196 7.50 13.44 8.59
C LEU A 196 7.89 13.31 10.07
N LEU A 197 7.93 12.08 10.57
CA LEU A 197 8.23 11.75 11.97
C LEU A 197 9.50 10.90 12.03
N THR A 198 10.29 11.09 13.08
CA THR A 198 11.37 10.16 13.45
C THR A 198 10.81 9.00 14.27
N VAL A 199 11.18 7.78 13.89
CA VAL A 199 10.88 6.53 14.59
C VAL A 199 12.12 6.04 15.33
N ASN A 200 12.01 5.85 16.65
CA ASN A 200 12.99 5.06 17.37
C ASN A 200 12.84 3.58 16.97
N LYS A 201 13.75 3.06 16.15
CA LYS A 201 13.63 1.70 15.58
C LYS A 201 13.61 0.56 16.61
N SER A 202 14.10 0.79 17.84
CA SER A 202 14.10 -0.22 18.90
C SER A 202 12.80 -0.20 19.71
N THR A 203 12.26 0.99 19.99
CA THR A 203 11.06 1.13 20.83
C THR A 203 9.78 1.35 20.03
N CYS A 204 9.89 1.76 18.77
CA CYS A 204 8.82 2.27 17.88
C CYS A 204 8.23 3.62 18.28
N ALA A 205 8.85 4.34 19.23
CA ALA A 205 8.38 5.66 19.65
C ALA A 205 8.55 6.72 18.55
N LEU A 206 7.55 7.59 18.41
CA LEU A 206 7.51 8.66 17.40
C LEU A 206 7.97 10.01 17.98
N SER A 207 8.67 10.81 17.19
CA SER A 207 9.17 12.14 17.59
C SER A 207 9.42 13.06 16.38
N ASN A 208 9.80 14.32 16.65
CA ASN A 208 10.27 15.30 15.65
C ASN A 208 9.34 15.50 14.43
N PRO A 209 8.08 15.93 14.62
CA PRO A 209 7.17 16.19 13.52
C PRO A 209 7.67 17.35 12.64
N ILE A 210 7.82 17.09 11.34
CA ILE A 210 8.13 18.09 10.31
C ILE A 210 6.95 18.16 9.34
N LYS A 211 6.27 19.31 9.30
CA LYS A 211 5.10 19.51 8.45
C LYS A 211 5.48 19.88 7.01
N ILE A 212 4.84 19.24 6.05
CA ILE A 212 5.04 19.38 4.60
C ILE A 212 3.69 19.75 3.97
N THR A 213 3.45 21.04 3.75
CA THR A 213 2.17 21.51 3.19
C THR A 213 2.17 21.44 1.66
N PHE A 214 1.10 20.92 1.07
CA PHE A 214 0.95 20.80 -0.39
C PHE A 214 0.22 22.02 -0.96
N ASN A 215 0.90 23.18 -0.98
CA ASN A 215 0.39 24.42 -1.59
C ASN A 215 1.29 24.93 -2.72
N ALA A 216 0.78 25.90 -3.49
CA ALA A 216 1.52 26.54 -4.58
C ALA A 216 2.89 27.11 -4.16
N ALA A 217 3.02 27.61 -2.92
CA ALA A 217 4.28 28.15 -2.42
C ALA A 217 5.36 27.06 -2.23
N ASN A 218 4.95 25.82 -2.00
CA ASN A 218 5.82 24.65 -1.88
C ASN A 218 5.93 23.86 -3.19
N GLY A 219 5.49 24.42 -4.32
CA GLY A 219 5.65 23.83 -5.65
C GLY A 219 4.59 22.80 -6.05
N VAL A 220 3.55 22.57 -5.23
CA VAL A 220 2.43 21.68 -5.57
C VAL A 220 1.13 22.22 -5.00
N ASN A 221 0.23 22.70 -5.87
CA ASN A 221 -1.05 23.24 -5.43
C ASN A 221 -2.09 22.11 -5.31
N ALA A 222 -2.05 21.31 -4.24
CA ALA A 222 -2.99 20.22 -4.05
C ALA A 222 -4.39 20.77 -3.71
N THR A 223 -5.37 20.51 -4.58
CA THR A 223 -6.73 21.06 -4.47
C THR A 223 -7.77 20.01 -4.09
N ASN A 224 -7.44 18.72 -4.17
CA ASN A 224 -8.32 17.61 -3.78
C ASN A 224 -7.56 16.54 -2.98
N GLY A 225 -6.93 16.94 -1.88
CA GLY A 225 -6.22 16.00 -1.00
C GLY A 225 -4.79 15.64 -1.45
N ALA A 226 -4.23 14.67 -0.75
CA ALA A 226 -2.96 14.00 -1.01
C ALA A 226 -3.10 12.60 -0.41
N GLU A 227 -2.72 11.54 -1.11
CA GLU A 227 -3.14 10.18 -0.75
C GLU A 227 -1.90 9.30 -0.52
N GLN A 228 -1.87 8.09 -1.11
CA GLN A 228 -1.00 7.02 -0.67
C GLN A 228 0.44 7.39 -0.93
N SER A 229 1.25 7.22 0.11
CA SER A 229 2.68 7.41 0.01
C SER A 229 3.40 6.07 0.00
N VAL A 230 4.60 6.04 -0.56
CA VAL A 230 5.49 4.88 -0.53
C VAL A 230 6.94 5.33 -0.36
N TRP A 231 7.73 4.52 0.34
CA TRP A 231 9.17 4.69 0.43
C TRP A 231 9.87 3.90 -0.67
N ASP A 232 10.79 4.55 -1.38
CA ASP A 232 11.68 3.89 -2.34
C ASP A 232 13.13 3.90 -1.84
N PRO A 233 13.67 2.74 -1.41
CA PRO A 233 15.05 2.66 -0.95
C PRO A 233 16.07 2.87 -2.08
N GLY A 234 15.69 2.68 -3.35
CA GLY A 234 16.59 2.86 -4.49
C GLY A 234 16.92 4.33 -4.75
N THR A 235 15.94 5.21 -4.56
CA THR A 235 16.12 6.66 -4.68
C THR A 235 16.29 7.38 -3.34
N GLN A 236 16.07 6.68 -2.22
CA GLN A 236 16.01 7.24 -0.87
C GLN A 236 15.04 8.43 -0.80
N ARG A 237 13.85 8.23 -1.35
CA ARG A 237 12.79 9.24 -1.39
C ARG A 237 11.46 8.62 -1.02
N PHE A 238 10.63 9.45 -0.39
CA PHE A 238 9.20 9.19 -0.35
C PHE A 238 8.57 9.67 -1.66
N TYR A 239 7.59 8.94 -2.13
CA TYR A 239 6.70 9.37 -3.20
C TYR A 239 5.28 9.42 -2.65
N ILE A 240 4.47 10.36 -3.11
CA ILE A 240 3.09 10.52 -2.67
C ILE A 240 2.17 10.89 -3.82
N SER A 241 1.00 10.27 -3.87
CA SER A 241 -0.07 10.62 -4.79
C SER A 241 -0.68 11.98 -4.45
N ILE A 242 -0.85 12.82 -5.47
CA ILE A 242 -1.59 14.09 -5.38
C ILE A 242 -2.77 13.99 -6.36
N PRO A 243 -4.00 13.73 -5.87
CA PRO A 243 -5.18 13.52 -6.71
C PRO A 243 -5.42 14.67 -7.69
N GLU A 244 -5.36 15.92 -7.22
CA GLU A 244 -5.65 17.07 -8.06
C GLU A 244 -4.69 18.22 -7.78
N ILE A 245 -4.15 18.80 -8.86
CA ILE A 245 -3.20 19.91 -8.83
C ILE A 245 -3.82 21.11 -9.54
N GLY A 246 -4.09 22.17 -8.78
CA GLY A 246 -4.59 23.44 -9.30
C GLY A 246 -5.97 23.36 -9.94
N GLY A 247 -6.78 22.39 -9.54
CA GLY A 247 -8.13 22.16 -10.05
C GLY A 247 -9.23 22.77 -9.18
N PRO A 248 -10.50 22.46 -9.49
CA PRO A 248 -11.68 23.01 -8.82
C PRO A 248 -12.02 22.38 -7.47
N GLY A 249 -11.28 21.35 -7.02
CA GLY A 249 -11.52 20.62 -5.77
C GLY A 249 -12.37 19.36 -5.95
N GLY A 250 -12.00 18.49 -6.90
CA GLY A 250 -12.60 17.14 -7.04
C GLY A 250 -13.11 16.76 -8.43
N GLY A 251 -12.76 17.52 -9.47
CA GLY A 251 -13.22 17.27 -10.84
C GLY A 251 -12.21 17.65 -11.92
N GLY A 252 -11.03 18.13 -11.53
CA GLY A 252 -9.94 18.45 -12.42
C GLY A 252 -9.18 17.18 -12.83
N PRO A 253 -8.80 17.04 -14.12
CA PRO A 253 -8.12 15.85 -14.62
C PRO A 253 -6.61 15.81 -14.29
N ASN A 254 -6.06 16.87 -13.71
CA ASN A 254 -4.62 17.00 -13.53
C ASN A 254 -4.22 16.55 -12.14
N GLY A 255 -3.65 15.35 -12.01
CA GLY A 255 -3.01 14.85 -10.80
C GLY A 255 -1.51 14.64 -10.99
N GLY A 256 -0.88 14.00 -10.01
CA GLY A 256 0.52 13.60 -10.15
C GLY A 256 1.09 12.87 -8.95
N VAL A 257 2.38 12.55 -9.01
CA VAL A 257 3.14 11.96 -7.90
C VAL A 257 4.22 12.95 -7.47
N ALA A 258 4.22 13.39 -6.22
CA ALA A 258 5.26 14.25 -5.68
C ALA A 258 6.40 13.42 -5.07
N ARG A 259 7.64 13.89 -5.22
CA ARG A 259 8.84 13.29 -4.63
C ARG A 259 9.31 14.11 -3.44
N ILE A 260 9.46 13.48 -2.29
CA ILE A 260 9.77 14.10 -1.00
C ILE A 260 11.09 13.55 -0.47
N THR A 261 11.96 14.45 -0.01
CA THR A 261 13.24 14.12 0.64
C THR A 261 13.04 13.58 2.05
N THR A 262 14.06 12.92 2.59
CA THR A 262 14.15 12.53 4.00
C THR A 262 14.23 13.72 4.97
N ALA A 263 14.34 14.96 4.46
CA ALA A 263 14.27 16.19 5.24
C ALA A 263 12.89 16.89 5.13
N GLY A 264 11.94 16.31 4.40
CA GLY A 264 10.59 16.86 4.24
C GLY A 264 10.43 17.96 3.19
N ALA A 265 11.39 18.12 2.28
CA ALA A 265 11.28 19.01 1.12
C ALA A 265 10.68 18.29 -0.10
N ILE A 266 9.79 18.98 -0.83
CA ILE A 266 9.25 18.54 -2.13
C ILE A 266 10.27 18.90 -3.21
N GLU A 267 10.79 17.90 -3.92
CA GLU A 267 11.80 18.12 -4.98
C GLU A 267 11.19 18.33 -6.35
N THR A 268 10.15 17.55 -6.67
CA THR A 268 9.51 17.55 -7.98
C THR A 268 8.15 16.89 -7.93
N VAL A 269 7.36 17.10 -8.97
CA VAL A 269 6.05 16.45 -9.20
C VAL A 269 6.05 15.87 -10.60
N TYR A 270 5.64 14.62 -10.73
CA TYR A 270 5.44 13.92 -12.00
C TYR A 270 3.95 13.98 -12.36
N PRO A 271 3.54 14.79 -13.35
CA PRO A 271 2.14 14.92 -13.72
C PRO A 271 1.58 13.63 -14.32
N ILE A 272 0.35 13.29 -13.95
CA ILE A 272 -0.42 12.19 -14.54
C ILE A 272 -1.81 12.75 -14.83
N ASN A 273 -2.05 13.13 -16.09
CA ASN A 273 -3.30 13.73 -16.52
C ASN A 273 -4.37 12.67 -16.76
N TYR A 274 -5.65 13.07 -16.66
CA TYR A 274 -6.84 12.20 -16.69
C TYR A 274 -6.83 11.12 -15.62
N CYS A 275 -6.13 11.40 -14.52
CA CYS A 275 -6.02 10.55 -13.36
C CYS A 275 -6.06 11.45 -12.14
N GLN A 276 -6.81 11.04 -11.13
CA GLN A 276 -6.60 11.54 -9.78
C GLN A 276 -5.91 10.44 -8.98
N PRO A 277 -4.56 10.45 -8.89
CA PRO A 277 -3.80 9.46 -8.14
C PRO A 277 -4.28 9.36 -6.69
N ALA A 278 -4.62 8.15 -6.24
CA ALA A 278 -4.87 7.85 -4.85
C ALA A 278 -3.87 6.80 -4.37
N GLY A 279 -3.97 5.58 -4.89
CA GLY A 279 -3.08 4.49 -4.55
C GLY A 279 -1.69 4.61 -5.16
N LEU A 280 -0.69 4.20 -4.39
CA LEU A 280 0.70 4.21 -4.81
C LEU A 280 1.47 3.04 -4.19
N THR A 281 2.15 2.26 -5.03
CA THR A 281 2.99 1.15 -4.55
C THR A 281 4.27 1.05 -5.37
N LEU A 282 5.37 0.67 -4.71
CA LEU A 282 6.66 0.47 -5.34
C LEU A 282 6.76 -0.94 -5.90
N GLY A 283 6.92 -1.02 -7.22
CA GLY A 283 7.16 -2.25 -7.95
C GLY A 283 8.62 -2.49 -8.32
N PRO A 284 8.88 -3.46 -9.22
CA PRO A 284 10.23 -3.77 -9.66
C PRO A 284 10.83 -2.61 -10.46
N ASN A 285 12.17 -2.56 -10.54
CA ASN A 285 12.92 -1.59 -11.35
C ASN A 285 12.67 -0.11 -10.98
N GLY A 286 12.18 0.17 -9.77
CA GLY A 286 11.81 1.51 -9.34
C GLY A 286 10.55 2.04 -10.04
N ASP A 287 9.73 1.16 -10.61
CA ASP A 287 8.43 1.52 -11.16
C ASP A 287 7.43 1.73 -10.03
N LEU A 288 6.64 2.80 -10.10
CA LEU A 288 5.52 3.06 -9.21
C LEU A 288 4.24 2.70 -9.95
N LEU A 289 3.42 1.79 -9.40
CA LEU A 289 2.04 1.68 -9.84
C LEU A 289 1.22 2.75 -9.14
N VAL A 290 0.45 3.50 -9.93
CA VAL A 290 -0.44 4.57 -9.54
C VAL A 290 -1.88 4.16 -9.83
N GLY A 291 -2.72 4.09 -8.81
CA GLY A 291 -4.16 3.89 -8.95
C GLY A 291 -4.88 5.24 -9.09
N CYS A 292 -5.82 5.36 -10.04
CA CYS A 292 -6.61 6.58 -10.20
C CYS A 292 -7.99 6.42 -9.52
N ASN A 293 -8.30 7.23 -8.51
CA ASN A 293 -9.59 7.16 -7.80
C ASN A 293 -10.74 7.74 -8.63
N THR A 294 -10.44 8.66 -9.55
CA THR A 294 -11.40 9.32 -10.43
C THR A 294 -11.05 8.96 -11.86
N VAL A 295 -12.05 8.47 -12.58
CA VAL A 295 -11.99 8.17 -14.00
C VAL A 295 -12.50 9.36 -14.80
N PHE A 296 -11.86 9.68 -15.92
CA PHE A 296 -12.23 10.80 -16.77
C PHE A 296 -12.70 10.33 -18.15
N ASP A 297 -13.55 11.14 -18.79
CA ASP A 297 -13.85 11.00 -20.21
C ASP A 297 -12.75 11.63 -21.08
N THR A 298 -12.77 11.38 -22.38
CA THR A 298 -11.77 11.93 -23.32
C THR A 298 -11.83 13.45 -23.48
N SER A 299 -12.87 14.10 -22.94
CA SER A 299 -12.98 15.56 -22.88
C SER A 299 -12.44 16.15 -21.57
N GLY A 300 -11.99 15.31 -20.63
CA GLY A 300 -11.46 15.73 -19.34
C GLY A 300 -12.52 15.95 -18.27
N ASN A 301 -13.76 15.52 -18.50
CA ASN A 301 -14.77 15.55 -17.45
C ASN A 301 -14.63 14.30 -16.57
N ALA A 302 -14.72 14.47 -15.26
CA ALA A 302 -14.85 13.34 -14.35
C ALA A 302 -16.08 12.52 -14.75
N CYS A 303 -15.90 11.22 -14.93
CA CYS A 303 -16.99 10.34 -15.31
C CYS A 303 -18.03 10.32 -14.21
N SER A 304 -19.24 10.70 -14.60
CA SER A 304 -20.37 10.76 -13.70
C SER A 304 -20.89 9.36 -13.49
N ALA A 305 -21.18 9.02 -12.27
CA ALA A 305 -21.80 7.76 -11.96
C ALA A 305 -23.21 7.59 -12.55
N VAL A 306 -23.60 6.38 -12.97
CA VAL A 306 -24.95 6.10 -13.47
C VAL A 306 -26.03 6.40 -12.42
N ALA A 307 -27.10 7.06 -12.84
CA ALA A 307 -28.40 7.18 -12.14
C ALA A 307 -29.50 6.61 -13.06
N PRO A 308 -30.58 5.99 -12.54
CA PRO A 308 -31.13 6.18 -11.20
C PRO A 308 -30.85 5.04 -10.21
N ALA A 309 -30.70 5.38 -8.93
CA ALA A 309 -31.23 4.70 -7.72
C ALA A 309 -30.35 4.99 -6.46
N PRO A 310 -30.90 4.75 -5.26
CA PRO A 310 -30.97 5.68 -4.12
C PRO A 310 -29.61 5.98 -3.44
N ALA A 311 -29.47 7.25 -3.03
CA ALA A 311 -28.39 7.82 -2.21
C ALA A 311 -26.95 7.41 -2.60
N SER A 312 -25.96 7.93 -1.90
CA SER A 312 -24.58 8.13 -2.37
C SER A 312 -23.62 6.96 -2.12
N ASN A 313 -22.54 6.88 -2.90
CA ASN A 313 -21.24 6.21 -2.62
C ASN A 313 -21.12 4.70 -2.91
N ALA A 314 -20.90 4.42 -4.20
CA ALA A 314 -20.29 3.23 -4.82
C ALA A 314 -20.92 3.08 -6.22
N LYS A 315 -20.31 3.63 -7.28
CA LYS A 315 -20.99 3.68 -8.58
C LYS A 315 -20.07 3.34 -9.76
N PRO A 316 -20.52 2.53 -10.73
CA PRO A 316 -19.86 2.44 -12.04
C PRO A 316 -19.90 3.82 -12.71
N ALA A 317 -18.74 4.31 -13.14
CA ALA A 317 -18.62 5.56 -13.89
C ALA A 317 -19.23 5.41 -15.30
N THR A 318 -20.15 6.30 -15.68
CA THR A 318 -20.57 6.50 -17.08
C THR A 318 -19.71 7.58 -17.73
N CYS A 319 -19.09 7.23 -18.86
CA CYS A 319 -18.30 8.13 -19.68
C CYS A 319 -18.76 8.02 -21.14
N THR A 320 -18.74 9.14 -21.87
CA THR A 320 -18.86 9.14 -23.34
C THR A 320 -17.52 8.78 -23.98
N GLY A 321 -16.99 7.61 -23.60
CA GLY A 321 -15.61 7.19 -23.86
C GLY A 321 -14.68 7.48 -22.67
N THR A 322 -13.89 6.49 -22.27
CA THR A 322 -13.01 6.56 -21.10
C THR A 322 -11.61 7.02 -21.51
N ALA A 323 -11.10 8.05 -20.85
CA ALA A 323 -9.71 8.48 -21.00
C ALA A 323 -8.75 7.52 -20.28
N ASN A 324 -7.52 7.47 -20.79
CA ASN A 324 -6.41 6.80 -20.11
C ASN A 324 -5.56 7.85 -19.39
N PRO A 325 -4.94 7.49 -18.25
CA PRO A 325 -4.92 6.17 -17.62
C PRO A 325 -6.09 5.92 -16.64
N LEU A 326 -6.47 4.64 -16.46
CA LEU A 326 -7.30 4.20 -15.31
C LEU A 326 -6.45 3.77 -14.11
N ALA A 327 -5.26 3.26 -14.41
CA ALA A 327 -4.10 3.18 -13.54
C ALA A 327 -2.87 3.42 -14.41
N ALA A 328 -1.73 3.75 -13.82
CA ALA A 328 -0.51 4.02 -14.57
C ALA A 328 0.72 3.43 -13.88
N VAL A 329 1.71 3.03 -14.67
CA VAL A 329 3.06 2.76 -14.17
C VAL A 329 3.95 3.96 -14.50
N CYS A 330 4.52 4.57 -13.46
CA CYS A 330 5.37 5.76 -13.50
C CYS A 330 6.76 5.40 -12.95
N ASN A 331 7.80 5.53 -13.77
CA ASN A 331 9.19 5.39 -13.31
C ASN A 331 9.82 6.76 -13.05
N PRO A 332 9.98 7.18 -11.78
CA PRO A 332 10.44 8.51 -11.42
C PRO A 332 11.92 8.77 -11.79
N VAL A 333 12.77 7.73 -11.79
CA VAL A 333 14.18 7.86 -12.21
C VAL A 333 14.28 8.22 -13.69
N ARG A 334 13.31 7.76 -14.50
CA ARG A 334 13.16 8.11 -15.92
C ARG A 334 12.16 9.25 -16.16
N GLY A 335 11.78 9.96 -15.10
CA GLY A 335 10.97 11.18 -15.15
C GLY A 335 9.48 10.98 -15.41
N CYS A 336 8.95 9.75 -15.39
CA CYS A 336 7.55 9.43 -15.67
C CYS A 336 6.99 10.11 -16.93
N THR A 337 7.75 10.03 -18.03
CA THR A 337 7.34 10.55 -19.33
C THR A 337 7.68 9.56 -20.45
N GLY A 338 7.00 9.67 -21.59
CA GLY A 338 7.19 8.77 -22.72
C GLY A 338 7.02 7.31 -22.27
N ASN A 339 8.01 6.46 -22.55
CA ASN A 339 7.99 5.04 -22.20
C ASN A 339 8.16 4.75 -20.69
N ALA A 340 8.35 5.78 -19.86
CA ALA A 340 8.40 5.68 -18.40
C ALA A 340 7.06 6.02 -17.73
N LEU A 341 6.03 6.38 -18.50
CA LEU A 341 4.66 6.53 -18.05
C LEU A 341 3.74 5.67 -18.92
N VAL A 342 3.32 4.52 -18.38
CA VAL A 342 2.55 3.51 -19.12
C VAL A 342 1.13 3.48 -18.57
N ALA A 343 0.15 3.75 -19.43
CA ALA A 343 -1.25 3.63 -19.05
C ALA A 343 -1.68 2.15 -18.96
N ILE A 344 -2.44 1.85 -17.91
CA ILE A 344 -3.10 0.56 -17.70
C ILE A 344 -4.61 0.81 -17.85
N PRO A 345 -5.23 0.38 -18.96
CA PRO A 345 -6.67 0.46 -19.13
C PRO A 345 -7.39 -0.65 -18.37
N GLY A 346 -8.69 -0.47 -18.13
CA GLY A 346 -9.62 -1.52 -17.69
C GLY A 346 -9.81 -1.68 -16.17
N ALA A 347 -8.92 -1.15 -15.33
CA ALA A 347 -9.08 -1.15 -13.87
C ALA A 347 -8.74 0.24 -13.30
N GLY A 348 -9.71 0.90 -12.69
CA GLY A 348 -9.56 2.22 -12.07
C GLY A 348 -10.79 2.59 -11.23
N GLY A 349 -10.78 3.79 -10.65
CA GLY A 349 -11.81 4.23 -9.71
C GLY A 349 -11.64 3.64 -8.31
N GLY A 350 -10.45 3.17 -7.96
CA GLY A 350 -10.13 2.64 -6.63
C GLY A 350 -9.15 3.51 -5.87
N ASP A 351 -9.01 3.20 -4.59
CA ASP A 351 -8.19 3.94 -3.65
C ASP A 351 -6.81 3.28 -3.55
N GLU A 352 -6.71 2.10 -2.94
CA GLU A 352 -5.45 1.40 -2.70
C GLU A 352 -4.97 0.55 -3.89
N VAL A 353 -3.65 0.43 -4.03
CA VAL A 353 -2.96 -0.50 -4.94
C VAL A 353 -1.84 -1.24 -4.21
N TRP A 354 -1.46 -2.42 -4.70
CA TRP A 354 -0.41 -3.23 -4.06
C TRP A 354 0.49 -3.92 -5.07
N PHE A 355 1.80 -3.90 -4.85
CA PHE A 355 2.74 -4.76 -5.56
C PHE A 355 3.10 -5.99 -4.72
N ASN A 356 2.88 -7.17 -5.27
CA ASN A 356 3.32 -8.41 -4.64
C ASN A 356 4.58 -8.95 -5.30
N ARG A 357 5.69 -8.92 -4.55
CA ARG A 357 6.97 -9.48 -5.04
C ARG A 357 6.96 -11.00 -5.22
N GLY A 358 6.04 -11.72 -4.56
CA GLY A 358 6.04 -13.19 -4.57
C GLY A 358 5.54 -13.79 -5.89
N ASP A 359 4.61 -13.13 -6.58
CA ASP A 359 4.17 -13.50 -7.94
C ASP A 359 4.56 -12.46 -9.00
N GLY A 360 5.02 -11.28 -8.56
CA GLY A 360 5.41 -10.16 -9.39
C GLY A 360 4.22 -9.56 -10.15
N ASN A 361 3.04 -9.59 -9.57
CA ASN A 361 1.88 -8.85 -10.06
C ASN A 361 1.65 -7.60 -9.21
N TYR A 362 1.10 -6.58 -9.85
CA TYR A 362 0.38 -5.55 -9.13
C TYR A 362 -1.10 -5.90 -9.04
N TYR A 363 -1.74 -5.38 -8.01
CA TYR A 363 -3.18 -5.42 -7.81
C TYR A 363 -3.72 -4.00 -7.66
N VAL A 364 -4.82 -3.74 -8.36
CA VAL A 364 -5.46 -2.43 -8.44
C VAL A 364 -6.88 -2.58 -7.91
N THR A 365 -7.23 -1.88 -6.83
CA THR A 365 -8.64 -1.75 -6.49
C THR A 365 -9.35 -0.92 -7.58
N ALA A 366 -10.55 -1.33 -7.94
CA ALA A 366 -11.30 -0.70 -9.03
C ALA A 366 -12.78 -0.62 -8.64
N GLY A 367 -13.02 -0.05 -7.45
CA GLY A 367 -14.34 0.00 -6.83
C GLY A 367 -15.37 0.83 -7.62
N ASN A 368 -14.93 1.92 -8.26
CA ASN A 368 -15.77 2.79 -9.10
C ASN A 368 -15.50 2.61 -10.61
N ASN A 369 -14.99 1.44 -11.01
CA ASN A 369 -14.71 1.14 -12.40
C ASN A 369 -15.99 1.27 -13.26
N PRO A 370 -15.94 1.93 -14.43
CA PRO A 370 -17.05 1.98 -15.39
C PRO A 370 -17.70 0.64 -15.72
N LEU A 371 -16.92 -0.45 -15.69
CA LEU A 371 -17.40 -1.81 -15.97
C LEU A 371 -18.01 -2.52 -14.75
N GLY A 372 -17.94 -1.90 -13.58
CA GLY A 372 -18.41 -2.44 -12.30
C GLY A 372 -17.28 -2.72 -11.29
N PRO A 373 -17.59 -2.79 -9.99
CA PRO A 373 -16.60 -2.95 -8.93
C PRO A 373 -15.76 -4.21 -9.12
N SER A 374 -14.45 -4.03 -9.10
CA SER A 374 -13.51 -5.10 -9.45
C SER A 374 -12.15 -4.90 -8.79
N VAL A 375 -11.30 -5.91 -8.93
CA VAL A 375 -9.85 -5.83 -8.72
C VAL A 375 -9.14 -6.19 -10.01
N GLY A 376 -8.21 -5.35 -10.44
CA GLY A 376 -7.34 -5.60 -11.58
C GLY A 376 -6.06 -6.30 -11.16
N VAL A 377 -5.64 -7.31 -11.92
CA VAL A 377 -4.30 -7.91 -11.81
C VAL A 377 -3.47 -7.41 -12.98
N VAL A 378 -2.32 -6.82 -12.70
CA VAL A 378 -1.42 -6.25 -13.71
C VAL A 378 -0.07 -6.94 -13.64
N GLY A 379 0.40 -7.49 -14.76
CA GLY A 379 1.72 -8.13 -14.81
C GLY A 379 2.86 -7.10 -14.70
N SER A 380 3.92 -7.41 -13.94
CA SER A 380 5.09 -6.51 -13.80
C SER A 380 6.44 -7.12 -14.22
N ASN A 381 6.51 -8.45 -14.39
CA ASN A 381 7.78 -9.18 -14.44
C ASN A 381 7.99 -10.05 -15.69
N THR A 382 6.95 -10.34 -16.49
CA THR A 382 7.09 -11.18 -17.70
C THR A 382 7.04 -10.33 -18.96
N SER A 383 8.05 -10.45 -19.83
CA SER A 383 8.21 -9.59 -21.02
C SER A 383 6.98 -9.49 -21.93
N ALA A 384 6.06 -10.46 -21.91
CA ALA A 384 4.81 -10.43 -22.68
C ALA A 384 3.67 -9.65 -22.00
N GLN A 385 3.68 -9.54 -20.65
CA GLN A 385 2.59 -9.01 -19.83
C GLN A 385 2.97 -7.81 -18.95
N VAL A 386 4.22 -7.34 -19.01
CA VAL A 386 4.67 -6.14 -18.28
C VAL A 386 3.73 -4.96 -18.57
N ASN A 387 3.22 -4.36 -17.50
CA ASN A 387 2.32 -3.21 -17.47
C ASN A 387 1.00 -3.44 -18.21
N LYS A 388 0.54 -4.70 -18.28
CA LYS A 388 -0.77 -5.05 -18.86
C LYS A 388 -1.71 -5.59 -17.81
N LEU A 389 -2.97 -5.18 -17.88
CA LEU A 389 -4.07 -5.83 -17.16
C LEU A 389 -4.21 -7.26 -17.70
N ILE A 390 -3.90 -8.25 -16.87
CA ILE A 390 -3.96 -9.67 -17.22
C ILE A 390 -5.25 -10.35 -16.73
N GLN A 391 -5.90 -9.76 -15.73
CA GLN A 391 -7.16 -10.27 -15.20
C GLN A 391 -7.97 -9.16 -14.54
N LEU A 392 -9.30 -9.23 -14.68
CA LEU A 392 -10.24 -8.42 -13.91
C LEU A 392 -11.13 -9.36 -13.08
N ILE A 393 -11.19 -9.14 -11.78
CA ILE A 393 -11.93 -9.96 -10.82
C ILE A 393 -13.11 -9.14 -10.31
N PRO A 394 -14.36 -9.48 -10.66
CA PRO A 394 -15.54 -8.84 -10.08
C PRO A 394 -15.59 -9.10 -8.58
N THR A 395 -15.88 -8.08 -7.78
CA THR A 395 -15.91 -8.20 -6.31
C THR A 395 -17.34 -8.23 -5.78
N LEU A 396 -17.96 -7.08 -5.58
CA LEU A 396 -19.36 -6.97 -5.15
C LEU A 396 -20.17 -6.26 -6.24
N PRO A 397 -21.43 -6.66 -6.48
CA PRO A 397 -22.33 -5.80 -7.23
C PRO A 397 -22.51 -4.47 -6.46
N PRO A 398 -22.60 -3.32 -7.14
CA PRO A 398 -22.93 -2.07 -6.48
C PRO A 398 -24.24 -2.22 -5.71
N VAL A 399 -24.24 -1.95 -4.40
CA VAL A 399 -25.48 -1.91 -3.63
C VAL A 399 -25.91 -0.45 -3.46
N PRO A 400 -27.15 -0.11 -3.84
CA PRO A 400 -27.84 1.09 -3.42
C PRO A 400 -27.55 1.52 -1.98
N ALA A 401 -27.20 2.80 -1.80
CA ALA A 401 -27.19 3.41 -0.49
C ALA A 401 -28.62 3.51 0.05
N VAL A 402 -28.86 2.97 1.25
CA VAL A 402 -30.18 3.06 1.90
C VAL A 402 -30.07 4.03 3.06
N THR A 403 -30.98 5.00 3.15
CA THR A 403 -31.01 5.98 4.24
C THR A 403 -31.01 5.28 5.60
N GLY A 404 -30.02 5.59 6.45
CA GLY A 404 -29.87 4.97 7.77
C GLY A 404 -29.13 3.63 7.78
N VAL A 405 -28.64 3.17 6.63
CA VAL A 405 -27.76 2.00 6.48
C VAL A 405 -26.45 2.48 5.89
N HIS A 406 -25.31 2.13 6.50
CA HIS A 406 -24.01 2.43 5.90
C HIS A 406 -23.91 1.71 4.56
N ASN A 407 -23.54 2.45 3.52
CA ASN A 407 -23.41 1.91 2.18
C ASN A 407 -22.40 0.77 2.21
N SER A 408 -22.68 -0.34 1.51
CA SER A 408 -21.63 -1.33 1.30
C SER A 408 -20.57 -0.69 0.42
N GLY A 409 -19.46 -0.27 1.03
CA GLY A 409 -18.32 0.26 0.30
C GLY A 409 -17.90 -0.67 -0.83
N THR A 410 -17.48 -0.10 -1.96
CA THR A 410 -16.82 -0.88 -3.01
C THR A 410 -15.42 -1.25 -2.57
N VAL A 411 -14.81 -2.21 -3.26
CA VAL A 411 -13.42 -2.58 -2.98
C VAL A 411 -12.50 -1.40 -3.27
N HIS A 412 -11.88 -0.89 -2.20
CA HIS A 412 -10.94 0.22 -2.22
C HIS A 412 -9.68 -0.06 -1.40
N SER A 413 -9.62 -1.18 -0.69
CA SER A 413 -8.43 -1.63 0.06
C SER A 413 -7.92 -2.96 -0.48
N ILE A 414 -6.60 -3.14 -0.52
CA ILE A 414 -5.95 -4.37 -0.97
C ILE A 414 -4.51 -4.49 -0.46
N ALA A 415 -4.16 -5.67 0.03
CA ALA A 415 -2.77 -6.04 0.29
C ALA A 415 -2.54 -7.52 -0.03
N ALA A 416 -1.31 -7.91 -0.31
CA ALA A 416 -0.98 -9.29 -0.65
C ALA A 416 0.28 -9.78 0.05
N SER A 417 0.28 -11.05 0.43
CA SER A 417 1.41 -11.70 1.09
C SER A 417 2.33 -12.36 0.07
N ALA A 418 3.58 -11.90 0.03
CA ALA A 418 4.60 -12.47 -0.85
C ALA A 418 5.03 -13.89 -0.46
N THR A 419 4.66 -14.36 0.72
CA THR A 419 5.03 -15.69 1.23
C THR A 419 4.17 -16.78 0.59
N ASN A 420 2.87 -16.51 0.40
CA ASN A 420 1.89 -17.47 -0.12
C ASN A 420 1.20 -16.99 -1.41
N ASN A 421 1.48 -15.76 -1.88
CA ASN A 421 0.82 -15.10 -3.01
C ASN A 421 -0.70 -14.96 -2.87
N HIS A 422 -1.19 -14.94 -1.62
CA HIS A 422 -2.58 -14.66 -1.34
C HIS A 422 -2.82 -13.15 -1.31
N ILE A 423 -3.95 -12.75 -1.87
CA ILE A 423 -4.42 -11.37 -1.93
C ILE A 423 -5.60 -11.21 -0.97
N TYR A 424 -5.53 -10.21 -0.11
CA TYR A 424 -6.49 -9.93 0.94
C TYR A 424 -7.28 -8.69 0.56
N ILE A 425 -8.58 -8.85 0.42
CA ILE A 425 -9.51 -7.78 0.02
C ILE A 425 -10.59 -7.66 1.09
N PRO A 426 -10.60 -6.55 1.85
CA PRO A 426 -11.71 -6.23 2.75
C PRO A 426 -13.01 -6.09 1.98
N LEU A 427 -14.05 -6.75 2.48
CA LEU A 427 -15.41 -6.62 1.99
C LEU A 427 -16.32 -6.18 3.14
N PRO A 428 -17.15 -5.14 2.95
CA PRO A 428 -18.14 -4.77 3.94
C PRO A 428 -19.14 -5.90 4.15
N ALA A 429 -19.90 -5.85 5.25
CA ALA A 429 -20.96 -6.80 5.57
C ALA A 429 -21.89 -7.04 4.38
N ASN A 430 -21.94 -8.28 3.88
CA ASN A 430 -22.71 -8.65 2.70
C ASN A 430 -23.07 -10.15 2.69
N THR A 431 -24.04 -10.53 1.86
CA THR A 431 -24.48 -11.93 1.67
C THR A 431 -24.06 -12.52 0.33
N ALA A 432 -23.30 -11.77 -0.48
CA ALA A 432 -22.79 -12.24 -1.76
C ALA A 432 -21.63 -13.23 -1.61
N TYR A 433 -20.90 -13.14 -0.49
CA TYR A 433 -19.81 -14.04 -0.13
C TYR A 433 -20.20 -14.95 1.04
N PRO A 434 -19.74 -16.22 1.04
CA PRO A 434 -19.92 -17.09 2.19
C PRO A 434 -19.27 -16.46 3.42
N ASN A 435 -19.87 -16.64 4.60
CA ASN A 435 -19.33 -16.17 5.88
C ASN A 435 -18.95 -14.67 5.94
N CYS A 436 -19.61 -13.82 5.14
CA CYS A 436 -19.30 -12.39 5.06
C CYS A 436 -20.46 -11.48 5.54
N SER A 437 -21.49 -12.04 6.18
CA SER A 437 -22.69 -11.30 6.62
C SER A 437 -22.42 -10.20 7.65
N GLN A 438 -21.26 -10.25 8.30
CA GLN A 438 -20.76 -9.29 9.28
C GLN A 438 -19.56 -8.49 8.76
N GLY A 439 -19.14 -8.75 7.52
CA GLY A 439 -17.92 -8.26 6.90
C GLY A 439 -16.81 -9.30 7.02
N CYS A 440 -15.91 -9.28 6.05
CA CYS A 440 -14.86 -10.28 5.96
C CYS A 440 -13.66 -9.77 5.16
N ILE A 441 -12.56 -10.51 5.25
CA ILE A 441 -11.46 -10.43 4.30
C ILE A 441 -11.63 -11.56 3.29
N ALA A 442 -11.89 -11.22 2.03
CA ALA A 442 -11.86 -12.20 0.95
C ALA A 442 -10.41 -12.48 0.55
N VAL A 443 -10.05 -13.77 0.51
CA VAL A 443 -8.70 -14.23 0.18
C VAL A 443 -8.71 -14.83 -1.20
N TYR A 444 -7.89 -14.29 -2.09
CA TYR A 444 -7.73 -14.75 -3.46
C TYR A 444 -6.33 -15.31 -3.68
N GLY A 445 -6.18 -16.22 -4.64
CA GLY A 445 -4.89 -16.75 -5.05
C GLY A 445 -5.00 -17.63 -6.28
N ALA A 446 -3.85 -18.12 -6.76
CA ALA A 446 -3.79 -19.10 -7.84
C ALA A 446 -4.25 -20.47 -7.34
N GLN A 447 -5.10 -21.17 -8.11
CA GLN A 447 -5.49 -22.57 -7.89
C GLN A 447 -4.94 -23.48 -8.97
#